data_AF-A0A8E7IL01-F1
#
_entry.id   AF-A0A8E7IL01-F1
#
_cell.length_a   1.000
_cell.length_b   1.000
_cell.length_c   1.000
_cell.angle_alpha   90.00
_cell.angle_beta   90.00
_cell.angle_gamma   90.00
#
_symmetry.space_group_name_H-M   'P 1'
#
loop_
_entity.id
_entity.type
_entity.pdbx_description
1 polymer ?
#
loop_
_entity_poly.entity_id
_entity_poly.type
_entity_poly.pdbx_seq_one_letter_code
_entity_poly.pdbx_strand_id
1 'polypeptide(L)'
;MMFSDAIVVNGPLNLNSKEHLLQEHSHAKFGPPGLMALPEPSSDNEGRKIARKKQKRRLSREPGEDGDDRTREHPFIVTEPGEVARGKKNGLDYLFDLYEQCARFLDEVQQISRERGEKCPTKVTNQVFRHAKLKGASYINKPKMRHYVHCYALHCLDREKSNYLRKLFKERGENVGAWRQACYYPLVDMARENGWDIEGVFIRNEKLRIWYVPTKLRQLCHLEKSKDSDSCSYE
;
A
#
# COMPACT_ATOMS: atom_id res chain seq x y z
N MET A 1 -8.92 -11.61 57.00
CA MET A 1 -9.95 -12.10 56.06
C MET A 1 -9.74 -11.31 54.77
N MET A 2 -8.90 -11.72 53.81
CA MET A 2 -9.02 -12.82 52.82
C MET A 2 -10.28 -12.72 51.95
N PHE A 3 -10.07 -12.97 50.64
CA PHE A 3 -10.94 -12.92 49.44
C PHE A 3 -10.95 -11.59 48.68
N SER A 4 -10.83 -11.50 47.35
CA SER A 4 -10.05 -12.15 46.26
C SER A 4 -10.66 -11.64 44.94
N ASP A 5 -9.79 -11.20 44.03
CA ASP A 5 -9.89 -10.96 42.57
C ASP A 5 -11.22 -11.08 41.79
N ALA A 6 -11.43 -10.13 40.87
CA ALA A 6 -12.02 -10.40 39.55
C ALA A 6 -11.38 -9.49 38.47
N ILE A 7 -10.54 -10.13 37.64
CA ILE A 7 -9.91 -9.59 36.43
C ILE A 7 -10.90 -9.75 35.28
N VAL A 8 -11.29 -8.66 34.62
CA VAL A 8 -12.08 -8.73 33.38
C VAL A 8 -11.13 -8.83 32.18
N VAL A 9 -11.02 -10.04 31.65
CA VAL A 9 -10.35 -10.35 30.38
C VAL A 9 -11.34 -10.08 29.24
N ASN A 10 -11.12 -9.01 28.47
CA ASN A 10 -11.80 -8.81 27.19
C ASN A 10 -11.08 -9.64 26.10
N GLY A 11 -11.76 -10.67 25.61
CA GLY A 11 -11.31 -11.51 24.50
C GLY A 11 -11.40 -10.81 23.13
N PRO A 12 -10.65 -11.26 22.11
CA PRO A 12 -10.59 -10.59 20.82
C PRO A 12 -11.76 -10.98 19.90
N LEU A 13 -12.35 -9.98 19.25
CA LEU A 13 -13.37 -10.16 18.21
C LEU A 13 -12.74 -10.70 16.92
N ASN A 14 -13.27 -11.83 16.48
CA ASN A 14 -12.94 -12.54 15.25
C ASN A 14 -13.67 -11.88 14.06
N LEU A 15 -12.92 -11.32 13.11
CA LEU A 15 -13.45 -10.78 11.85
C LEU A 15 -12.92 -11.60 10.67
N ASN A 16 -13.54 -12.76 10.45
CA ASN A 16 -13.40 -13.48 9.20
C ASN A 16 -14.72 -14.18 8.85
N SER A 17 -15.59 -13.49 8.11
CA SER A 17 -16.68 -14.12 7.37
C SER A 17 -16.79 -13.49 5.98
N LYS A 18 -16.36 -14.25 4.98
CA LYS A 18 -16.87 -14.13 3.60
C LYS A 18 -18.14 -14.95 3.54
N GLU A 19 -19.26 -14.32 3.20
CA GLU A 19 -20.48 -15.02 2.83
C GLU A 19 -20.84 -14.64 1.40
N HIS A 20 -21.16 -15.67 0.64
CA HIS A 20 -21.45 -15.71 -0.78
C HIS A 20 -22.97 -15.95 -0.86
N LEU A 21 -23.75 -15.04 -1.45
CA LEU A 21 -25.18 -15.31 -1.66
C LEU A 21 -25.62 -14.90 -3.07
N LEU A 22 -25.98 -15.92 -3.85
CA LEU A 22 -26.80 -15.85 -5.05
C LEU A 22 -28.24 -15.53 -4.64
N GLN A 23 -28.93 -14.66 -5.39
CA GLN A 23 -30.39 -14.74 -5.46
C GLN A 23 -30.92 -14.19 -6.80
N GLU A 24 -31.47 -15.11 -7.58
CA GLU A 24 -32.40 -14.93 -8.70
C GLU A 24 -33.65 -14.12 -8.28
N HIS A 25 -34.23 -13.33 -9.20
CA HIS A 25 -35.68 -13.27 -9.38
C HIS A 25 -36.08 -12.54 -10.68
N SER A 26 -37.15 -13.04 -11.28
CA SER A 26 -37.65 -12.85 -12.63
C SER A 26 -38.87 -11.91 -12.75
N HIS A 27 -39.00 -11.30 -13.94
CA HIS A 27 -40.20 -10.81 -14.66
C HIS A 27 -41.27 -9.90 -13.99
N ALA A 28 -41.47 -8.71 -14.57
CA ALA A 28 -42.79 -8.17 -14.99
C ALA A 28 -42.65 -6.98 -15.97
N LYS A 29 -43.71 -6.74 -16.74
CA LYS A 29 -43.82 -6.08 -18.07
C LYS A 29 -44.11 -4.57 -17.99
N PHE A 30 -43.77 -3.81 -19.05
CA PHE A 30 -44.60 -2.75 -19.70
C PHE A 30 -43.96 -2.36 -21.07
N GLY A 31 -44.73 -2.29 -22.16
CA GLY A 31 -44.33 -1.79 -23.52
C GLY A 31 -45.23 -0.63 -23.97
N PRO A 32 -45.39 -0.21 -25.26
CA PRO A 32 -44.69 -0.49 -26.55
C PRO A 32 -44.45 0.85 -27.38
N PRO A 33 -44.49 0.95 -28.75
CA PRO A 33 -43.78 0.30 -29.88
C PRO A 33 -43.17 1.28 -30.94
N GLY A 34 -42.41 0.75 -31.92
CA GLY A 34 -42.16 1.34 -33.26
C GLY A 34 -40.73 1.03 -33.77
N LEU A 35 -40.43 0.64 -35.00
CA LEU A 35 -41.17 0.50 -36.26
C LEU A 35 -40.29 -0.37 -37.21
N MET A 36 -40.93 -1.29 -37.96
CA MET A 36 -40.57 -1.84 -39.29
C MET A 36 -39.20 -2.52 -39.55
N ALA A 37 -39.28 -3.81 -39.87
CA ALA A 37 -38.32 -4.60 -40.66
C ALA A 37 -38.96 -4.96 -42.01
N LEU A 38 -38.18 -5.01 -43.10
CA LEU A 38 -38.46 -5.68 -44.39
C LEU A 38 -37.21 -5.65 -45.33
N PRO A 39 -37.08 -6.49 -46.39
CA PRO A 39 -36.15 -7.64 -46.38
C PRO A 39 -35.26 -7.87 -47.64
N GLU A 40 -34.40 -8.92 -47.57
CA GLU A 40 -33.88 -9.82 -48.65
C GLU A 40 -32.96 -9.23 -49.76
N PRO A 41 -32.21 -10.02 -50.60
CA PRO A 41 -32.29 -11.47 -50.85
C PRO A 41 -30.95 -12.26 -50.96
N SER A 42 -31.13 -13.58 -51.08
CA SER A 42 -30.20 -14.67 -51.40
C SER A 42 -29.42 -14.52 -52.73
N SER A 43 -28.18 -15.02 -52.77
CA SER A 43 -27.53 -15.51 -54.01
C SER A 43 -26.31 -16.41 -53.71
N ASP A 44 -26.42 -17.68 -54.11
CA ASP A 44 -25.35 -18.70 -54.15
C ASP A 44 -24.30 -18.41 -55.24
N ASN A 45 -23.00 -18.58 -54.93
CA ASN A 45 -22.04 -19.14 -55.90
C ASN A 45 -20.75 -19.68 -55.25
N GLU A 46 -20.40 -20.91 -55.62
CA GLU A 46 -19.18 -21.67 -55.29
C GLU A 46 -17.88 -20.97 -55.75
N GLY A 47 -16.82 -21.01 -54.94
CA GLY A 47 -15.54 -20.40 -55.31
C GLY A 47 -14.37 -20.66 -54.35
N ARG A 48 -13.57 -21.67 -54.68
CA ARG A 48 -12.30 -22.13 -54.07
C ARG A 48 -11.45 -21.09 -53.31
N LYS A 49 -11.05 -21.50 -52.10
CA LYS A 49 -9.95 -20.99 -51.27
C LYS A 49 -8.62 -21.03 -52.04
N ILE A 50 -7.82 -19.94 -52.00
CA ILE A 50 -6.36 -19.94 -51.83
C ILE A 50 -5.94 -18.57 -51.24
N ALA A 51 -5.24 -18.63 -50.11
CA ALA A 51 -4.87 -17.50 -49.27
C ALA A 51 -3.79 -16.59 -49.90
N ARG A 52 -4.06 -15.28 -49.97
CA ARG A 52 -3.06 -14.25 -50.28
C ARG A 52 -2.51 -13.65 -49.00
N LYS A 53 -1.23 -13.92 -48.74
CA LYS A 53 -0.42 -13.50 -47.58
C LYS A 53 -0.24 -11.97 -47.60
N LYS A 54 -0.95 -11.25 -46.73
CA LYS A 54 -0.83 -9.77 -46.60
C LYS A 54 0.35 -9.43 -45.69
N GLN A 55 1.36 -8.83 -46.30
CA GLN A 55 2.63 -8.38 -45.72
C GLN A 55 2.35 -7.30 -44.66
N LYS A 56 2.51 -7.64 -43.37
CA LYS A 56 2.36 -6.71 -42.24
C LYS A 56 3.59 -5.81 -42.18
N ARG A 57 3.38 -4.51 -42.39
CA ARG A 57 4.39 -3.44 -42.27
C ARG A 57 5.11 -3.59 -40.92
N ARG A 58 6.43 -3.84 -40.97
CA ARG A 58 7.33 -3.78 -39.82
C ARG A 58 7.44 -2.33 -39.38
N LEU A 59 6.76 -1.99 -38.29
CA LEU A 59 7.06 -0.79 -37.51
C LEU A 59 8.35 -1.10 -36.74
N SER A 60 9.40 -0.33 -36.99
CA SER A 60 10.68 -0.39 -36.27
C SER A 60 10.41 -0.18 -34.77
N ARG A 61 10.48 -1.29 -34.03
CA ARG A 61 10.43 -1.32 -32.58
C ARG A 61 11.83 -0.94 -32.11
N GLU A 62 11.98 0.32 -31.67
CA GLU A 62 13.10 0.74 -30.83
C GLU A 62 13.30 -0.32 -29.73
N PRO A 63 14.54 -0.69 -29.38
CA PRO A 63 14.81 -1.66 -28.33
C PRO A 63 14.47 -1.00 -26.98
N GLY A 64 13.18 -1.00 -26.64
CA GLY A 64 12.76 -0.85 -25.27
C GLY A 64 13.30 -2.04 -24.50
N GLU A 65 14.31 -1.80 -23.67
CA GLU A 65 14.64 -2.60 -22.48
C GLU A 65 13.41 -2.65 -21.56
N ASP A 66 12.40 -3.42 -21.98
CA ASP A 66 11.22 -3.76 -21.20
C ASP A 66 11.10 -5.29 -21.14
N GLY A 67 12.27 -5.94 -21.06
CA GLY A 67 12.46 -7.35 -20.77
C GLY A 67 12.67 -7.55 -19.27
N ASP A 68 11.57 -7.59 -18.54
CA ASP A 68 11.25 -8.49 -17.42
C ASP A 68 12.39 -9.26 -16.69
N ASP A 69 13.46 -8.59 -16.26
CA ASP A 69 14.37 -9.16 -15.25
C ASP A 69 14.07 -8.59 -13.85
N ARG A 70 12.78 -8.54 -13.51
CA ARG A 70 12.38 -8.27 -12.13
C ARG A 70 12.34 -9.59 -11.40
N THR A 71 13.51 -10.03 -10.94
CA THR A 71 13.58 -11.08 -9.91
C THR A 71 12.70 -10.67 -8.74
N ARG A 72 11.59 -11.39 -8.57
CA ARG A 72 10.58 -11.08 -7.55
C ARG A 72 11.24 -11.13 -6.18
N GLU A 73 11.23 -10.01 -5.48
CA GLU A 73 11.80 -9.92 -4.15
C GLU A 73 11.18 -10.93 -3.17
N HIS A 74 12.02 -11.39 -2.26
CA HIS A 74 11.58 -12.23 -1.17
C HIS A 74 10.56 -11.50 -0.27
N PRO A 75 9.48 -12.19 0.15
CA PRO A 75 8.49 -11.58 1.02
C PRO A 75 9.11 -11.26 2.39
N PHE A 76 8.60 -10.20 3.02
CA PHE A 76 9.01 -9.86 4.37
C PHE A 76 8.45 -10.84 5.40
N ILE A 77 9.17 -11.01 6.50
CA ILE A 77 8.72 -11.66 7.73
C ILE A 77 8.92 -10.73 8.91
N VAL A 78 8.16 -10.92 9.98
CA VAL A 78 8.36 -10.17 11.22
C VAL A 78 9.66 -10.65 11.85
N THR A 79 10.61 -9.73 12.04
CA THR A 79 11.90 -10.01 12.69
C THR A 79 12.08 -9.09 13.88
N GLU A 80 12.79 -9.58 14.89
CA GLU A 80 13.27 -8.75 15.99
C GLU A 80 14.30 -7.71 15.51
N PRO A 81 14.51 -6.62 16.26
CA PRO A 81 15.55 -5.63 15.94
C PRO A 81 16.93 -6.29 15.88
N GLY A 82 17.62 -6.16 14.74
CA GLY A 82 18.95 -6.74 14.51
C GLY A 82 18.92 -8.20 14.08
N GLU A 83 17.76 -8.83 13.98
CA GLU A 83 17.64 -10.22 13.51
C GLU A 83 17.62 -10.28 11.98
N VAL A 84 18.56 -11.08 11.44
CA VAL A 84 18.58 -11.40 10.02
C VAL A 84 17.53 -12.47 9.72
N ALA A 85 16.65 -12.18 8.76
CA ALA A 85 15.65 -13.15 8.31
C ALA A 85 16.33 -14.41 7.76
N ARG A 86 15.84 -15.59 8.18
CA ARG A 86 16.36 -16.88 7.71
C ARG A 86 15.71 -17.30 6.40
N GLY A 87 16.50 -17.89 5.51
CA GLY A 87 16.05 -18.44 4.22
C GLY A 87 15.73 -17.38 3.16
N LYS A 88 14.84 -17.70 2.22
CA LYS A 88 14.40 -16.80 1.12
C LYS A 88 13.37 -15.77 1.60
N LYS A 89 13.71 -15.01 2.64
CA LYS A 89 12.84 -14.04 3.32
C LYS A 89 13.62 -12.78 3.65
N ASN A 90 12.93 -11.64 3.67
CA ASN A 90 13.52 -10.35 4.06
C ASN A 90 13.06 -9.96 5.47
N GLY A 91 13.96 -9.36 6.25
CA GLY A 91 13.65 -8.86 7.60
C GLY A 91 13.04 -7.45 7.59
N LEU A 92 12.48 -7.04 8.73
CA LEU A 92 11.91 -5.70 8.89
C LEU A 92 12.97 -4.59 8.96
N ASP A 93 14.18 -4.90 9.44
CA ASP A 93 15.27 -3.91 9.43
C ASP A 93 15.69 -3.58 8.00
N TYR A 94 15.73 -4.58 7.10
CA TYR A 94 15.94 -4.33 5.67
C TYR A 94 14.83 -3.47 5.09
N LEU A 95 13.56 -3.72 5.47
CA LEU A 95 12.45 -2.86 5.05
C LEU A 95 12.68 -1.40 5.46
N PHE A 96 13.16 -1.13 6.67
CA PHE A 96 13.45 0.23 7.14
C PHE A 96 14.66 0.86 6.44
N ASP A 97 15.70 0.09 6.15
CA ASP A 97 16.84 0.55 5.36
C ASP A 97 16.41 1.00 3.94
N LEU A 98 15.42 0.35 3.32
CA LEU A 98 14.86 0.81 2.04
C LEU A 98 14.29 2.24 2.11
N TYR A 99 13.76 2.68 3.25
CA TYR A 99 13.30 4.06 3.44
C TYR A 99 14.48 5.04 3.53
N GLU A 100 15.57 4.64 4.19
CA GLU A 100 16.80 5.45 4.28
C GLU A 100 17.48 5.56 2.91
N GLN A 101 17.47 4.48 2.12
CA GLN A 101 17.90 4.52 0.72
C GLN A 101 17.03 5.47 -0.12
N CYS A 102 15.71 5.47 0.07
CA CYS A 102 14.82 6.43 -0.62
C CYS A 102 15.14 7.88 -0.25
N ALA A 103 15.53 8.15 1.00
CA ALA A 103 15.94 9.49 1.43
C ALA A 103 17.20 9.95 0.68
N ARG A 104 18.23 9.08 0.60
CA ARG A 104 19.44 9.35 -0.19
C ARG A 104 19.13 9.64 -1.67
N PHE A 105 18.25 8.86 -2.28
CA PHE A 105 17.82 9.13 -3.66
C PHE A 105 17.04 10.44 -3.81
N LEU A 106 16.27 10.84 -2.80
CA LEU A 106 15.61 12.14 -2.81
C LEU A 106 16.66 13.25 -2.76
N ASP A 107 17.68 13.15 -1.90
CA ASP A 107 18.75 14.15 -1.81
C ASP A 107 19.52 14.30 -3.12
N GLU A 108 19.83 13.18 -3.81
CA GLU A 108 20.43 13.20 -5.15
C GLU A 108 19.52 13.92 -6.16
N VAL A 109 18.23 13.60 -6.18
CA VAL A 109 17.27 14.23 -7.11
C VAL A 109 17.14 15.72 -6.81
N GLN A 110 17.12 16.11 -5.53
CA GLN A 110 17.09 17.50 -5.12
C GLN A 110 18.34 18.26 -5.58
N GLN A 111 19.52 17.65 -5.45
CA GLN A 111 20.77 18.23 -5.90
C GLN A 111 20.78 18.43 -7.42
N ILE A 112 20.36 17.43 -8.19
CA ILE A 112 20.22 17.53 -9.65
C ILE A 112 19.22 18.62 -10.05
N SER A 113 18.08 18.72 -9.36
CA SER A 113 17.10 19.78 -9.63
C SER A 113 17.65 21.17 -9.33
N ARG A 114 18.43 21.34 -8.25
CA ARG A 114 19.09 22.62 -7.93
C ARG A 114 20.11 23.02 -8.99
N GLU A 115 20.94 22.08 -9.43
CA GLU A 115 21.95 22.32 -10.48
C GLU A 115 21.31 22.68 -11.83
N ARG A 116 20.13 22.12 -12.14
CA ARG A 116 19.38 22.41 -13.36
C ARG A 116 18.48 23.64 -13.28
N GLY A 117 18.32 24.25 -12.10
CA GLY A 117 17.36 25.35 -11.89
C GLY A 117 15.89 24.91 -11.95
N GLU A 118 15.61 23.62 -11.75
CA GLU A 118 14.25 23.07 -11.72
C GLU A 118 13.64 23.13 -10.30
N LYS A 119 12.32 22.97 -10.20
CA LYS A 119 11.63 22.92 -8.90
C LYS A 119 12.12 21.72 -8.08
N CYS A 120 12.80 22.01 -6.97
CA CYS A 120 13.32 21.00 -6.05
C CYS A 120 12.19 20.25 -5.31
N PRO A 121 12.09 18.91 -5.41
CA PRO A 121 11.06 18.14 -4.72
C PRO A 121 11.37 18.04 -3.21
N THR A 122 10.39 18.32 -2.35
CA THR A 122 10.54 18.23 -0.89
C THR A 122 10.08 16.90 -0.30
N LYS A 123 9.38 16.09 -1.09
CA LYS A 123 8.85 14.78 -0.70
C LYS A 123 9.27 13.71 -1.70
N VAL A 124 9.17 12.44 -1.30
CA VAL A 124 9.44 11.29 -2.17
C VAL A 124 8.37 11.23 -3.26
N THR A 125 8.73 11.69 -4.46
CA THR A 125 7.86 11.73 -5.65
C THR A 125 8.11 10.55 -6.59
N ASN A 126 7.34 10.47 -7.68
CA ASN A 126 7.59 9.50 -8.75
C ASN A 126 8.98 9.68 -9.41
N GLN A 127 9.57 10.88 -9.35
CA GLN A 127 10.91 11.12 -9.89
C GLN A 127 11.97 10.37 -9.08
N VAL A 128 11.84 10.35 -7.75
CA VAL A 128 12.75 9.61 -6.86
C VAL A 128 12.72 8.12 -7.16
N PHE A 129 11.53 7.53 -7.31
CA PHE A 129 11.41 6.10 -7.67
C PHE A 129 11.97 5.77 -9.05
N ARG A 130 11.84 6.69 -10.03
CA ARG A 130 12.47 6.52 -11.35
C ARG A 130 13.99 6.60 -11.26
N HIS A 131 14.52 7.56 -10.52
CA HIS A 131 15.95 7.73 -10.30
C HIS A 131 16.57 6.52 -9.60
N ALA A 132 15.94 6.01 -8.54
CA ALA A 132 16.36 4.80 -7.85
C ALA A 132 16.45 3.59 -8.80
N LYS A 133 15.45 3.40 -9.68
CA LYS A 133 15.47 2.34 -10.69
C LYS A 133 16.64 2.50 -11.67
N LEU A 134 16.93 3.72 -12.13
CA LEU A 134 18.06 4.00 -13.03
C LEU A 134 19.42 3.77 -12.37
N LYS A 135 19.52 3.99 -11.05
CA LYS A 135 20.71 3.73 -10.24
C LYS A 135 20.90 2.25 -9.87
N GLY A 136 20.07 1.35 -10.40
CA GLY A 136 20.15 -0.09 -10.14
C GLY A 136 19.39 -0.57 -8.89
N ALA A 137 18.72 0.31 -8.15
CA ALA A 137 17.89 -0.05 -7.00
C ALA A 137 16.48 -0.45 -7.44
N SER A 138 16.37 -1.43 -8.34
CA SER A 138 15.11 -1.92 -8.91
C SER A 138 14.15 -2.53 -7.89
N TYR A 139 14.69 -2.98 -6.75
CA TYR A 139 13.92 -3.45 -5.60
C TYR A 139 13.11 -2.32 -4.93
N ILE A 140 13.49 -1.05 -5.04
CA ILE A 140 12.69 0.04 -4.47
C ILE A 140 11.51 0.36 -5.40
N ASN A 141 10.28 0.17 -4.91
CA ASN A 141 9.08 0.47 -5.68
C ASN A 141 8.01 1.23 -4.89
N LYS A 142 7.29 2.11 -5.59
CA LYS A 142 6.29 3.00 -4.99
C LYS A 142 5.16 2.28 -4.24
N PRO A 143 4.52 1.22 -4.78
CA PRO A 143 3.47 0.51 -4.05
C PRO A 143 3.96 -0.05 -2.71
N LYS A 144 5.13 -0.71 -2.71
CA LYS A 144 5.75 -1.28 -1.50
C LYS A 144 6.07 -0.22 -0.47
N MET A 145 6.76 0.87 -0.87
CA MET A 145 7.11 1.94 0.07
C MET A 145 5.88 2.67 0.61
N ARG A 146 4.80 2.82 -0.17
CA ARG A 146 3.55 3.38 0.37
C ARG A 146 2.84 2.42 1.31
N HIS A 147 3.00 1.13 1.13
CA HIS A 147 2.30 0.12 1.92
C HIS A 147 2.77 0.11 3.38
N TYR A 148 4.06 0.35 3.64
CA TYR A 148 4.67 0.22 4.97
C TYR A 148 5.09 1.54 5.61
N VAL A 149 4.75 2.68 5.02
CA VAL A 149 5.27 3.98 5.49
C VAL A 149 4.79 4.33 6.92
N HIS A 150 3.61 3.86 7.35
CA HIS A 150 3.18 4.01 8.74
C HIS A 150 4.00 3.12 9.68
N CYS A 151 4.41 1.91 9.27
CA CYS A 151 5.34 1.11 10.07
C CYS A 151 6.68 1.83 10.27
N TYR A 152 7.20 2.45 9.19
CA TYR A 152 8.40 3.27 9.27
C TYR A 152 8.17 4.52 10.14
N ALA A 153 7.00 5.16 10.05
CA ALA A 153 6.64 6.27 10.90
C ALA A 153 6.69 5.90 12.38
N LEU A 154 6.11 4.75 12.76
CA LEU A 154 6.18 4.27 14.13
C LEU A 154 7.64 4.04 14.55
N HIS A 155 8.47 3.44 13.69
CA HIS A 155 9.88 3.24 13.96
C HIS A 155 10.66 4.54 14.18
N CYS A 156 10.35 5.61 13.43
CA CYS A 156 11.02 6.90 13.55
C CYS A 156 10.52 7.77 14.72
N LEU A 157 9.24 7.63 15.10
CA LEU A 157 8.62 8.41 16.16
C LEU A 157 8.82 7.76 17.53
N ASP A 158 8.69 6.44 17.60
CA ASP A 158 8.83 5.66 18.83
C ASP A 158 9.47 4.30 18.53
N ARG A 159 10.80 4.29 18.57
CA ARG A 159 11.60 3.10 18.28
C ARG A 159 11.35 1.99 19.31
N GLU A 160 11.04 2.35 20.55
CA GLU A 160 10.80 1.38 21.63
C GLU A 160 9.48 0.65 21.42
N LYS A 161 8.37 1.37 21.18
CA LYS A 161 7.08 0.75 20.84
C LYS A 161 7.17 -0.06 19.55
N SER A 162 7.90 0.43 18.53
CA SER A 162 8.15 -0.32 17.30
C SER A 162 8.86 -1.64 17.56
N ASN A 163 9.94 -1.63 18.36
CA ASN A 163 10.71 -2.81 18.71
C ASN A 163 9.90 -3.80 19.56
N TYR A 164 9.14 -3.31 20.53
CA TYR A 164 8.24 -4.12 21.34
C TYR A 164 7.18 -4.81 20.47
N LEU A 165 6.55 -4.07 19.55
CA LEU A 165 5.53 -4.63 18.66
C LEU A 165 6.11 -5.70 17.73
N ARG A 166 7.33 -5.51 17.22
CA ARG A 166 8.04 -6.52 16.42
C ARG A 166 8.28 -7.80 17.21
N LYS A 167 8.77 -7.68 18.45
CA LYS A 167 9.02 -8.82 19.34
C LYS A 167 7.72 -9.57 19.64
N LEU A 168 6.67 -8.85 20.04
CA LEU A 168 5.36 -9.43 20.39
C LEU A 168 4.75 -10.22 19.22
N PHE A 169 4.79 -9.67 18.01
CA PHE A 169 4.20 -10.34 16.84
C PHE A 169 5.06 -11.51 16.35
N LYS A 170 6.38 -11.46 16.53
CA LYS A 170 7.27 -12.59 16.25
C LYS A 170 7.04 -13.74 17.22
N GLU A 171 6.96 -13.46 18.53
CA GLU A 171 6.70 -14.47 19.57
C GLU A 171 5.36 -15.18 19.35
N ARG A 172 4.34 -14.45 18.88
CA ARG A 172 3.04 -15.02 18.51
C ARG A 172 3.02 -15.76 17.17
N GLY A 173 4.10 -15.71 16.38
CA GLY A 173 4.15 -16.31 15.05
C GLY A 173 3.24 -15.62 14.03
N GLU A 174 2.92 -14.35 14.23
CA GLU A 174 2.00 -13.60 13.39
C GLU A 174 2.61 -13.21 12.04
N ASN A 175 1.76 -13.05 11.03
CA ASN A 175 2.21 -12.62 9.71
C ASN A 175 2.47 -11.11 9.66
N VAL A 176 3.24 -10.67 8.65
CA VAL A 176 3.56 -9.25 8.43
C VAL A 176 2.32 -8.38 8.23
N GLY A 177 1.23 -8.95 7.68
CA GLY A 177 -0.03 -8.24 7.52
C GLY A 177 -0.64 -7.85 8.86
N ALA A 178 -0.69 -8.78 9.82
CA ALA A 178 -1.19 -8.54 11.16
C ALA A 178 -0.32 -7.51 11.92
N TRP A 179 1.00 -7.68 11.91
CA TRP A 179 1.94 -6.71 12.48
C TRP A 179 1.76 -5.31 11.88
N ARG A 180 1.67 -5.24 10.55
CA ARG A 180 1.46 -3.98 9.83
C ARG A 180 0.17 -3.29 10.23
N GLN A 181 -0.94 -4.02 10.42
CA GLN A 181 -2.18 -3.42 10.88
C GLN A 181 -2.05 -2.90 12.32
N ALA A 182 -1.36 -3.64 13.19
CA ALA A 182 -1.13 -3.23 14.56
C ALA A 182 -0.32 -1.93 14.68
N CYS A 183 0.58 -1.64 13.72
CA CYS A 183 1.33 -0.38 13.68
C CYS A 183 0.46 0.88 13.58
N TYR A 184 -0.82 0.78 13.19
CA TYR A 184 -1.70 1.97 13.15
C TYR A 184 -2.08 2.45 14.55
N TYR A 185 -2.32 1.55 15.52
CA TYR A 185 -2.85 1.95 16.84
C TYR A 185 -1.93 2.92 17.59
N PRO A 186 -0.61 2.64 17.75
CA PRO A 186 0.27 3.55 18.49
C PRO A 186 0.42 4.92 17.80
N LEU A 187 0.27 4.98 16.47
CA LEU A 187 0.31 6.24 15.72
C LEU A 187 -0.96 7.07 15.91
N VAL A 188 -2.11 6.41 16.02
CA VAL A 188 -3.37 7.09 16.31
C VAL A 188 -3.37 7.64 17.73
N ASP A 189 -2.85 6.88 18.70
CA ASP A 189 -2.67 7.36 20.07
C ASP A 189 -1.75 8.57 20.13
N MET A 190 -0.63 8.53 19.39
CA MET A 190 0.27 9.68 19.27
C MET A 190 -0.41 10.89 18.59
N ALA A 191 -1.28 10.64 17.60
CA ALA A 191 -2.07 11.72 17.00
C ALA A 191 -2.99 12.35 18.04
N ARG A 192 -3.68 11.55 18.86
CA ARG A 192 -4.56 12.03 19.96
C ARG A 192 -3.79 12.94 20.92
N GLU A 193 -2.61 12.51 21.37
CA GLU A 193 -1.72 13.29 22.26
C GLU A 193 -1.26 14.62 21.63
N ASN A 194 -1.20 14.71 20.31
CA ASN A 194 -0.77 15.89 19.56
C ASN A 194 -1.95 16.70 18.99
N GLY A 195 -3.14 16.64 19.62
CA GLY A 195 -4.31 17.41 19.19
C GLY A 195 -4.90 16.95 17.85
N TRP A 196 -4.71 15.67 17.51
CA TRP A 196 -5.11 15.04 16.24
C TRP A 196 -4.36 15.56 14.99
N ASP A 197 -3.25 16.28 15.15
CA ASP A 197 -2.43 16.78 14.03
C ASP A 197 -1.34 15.78 13.61
N ILE A 198 -1.75 14.72 12.89
CA ILE A 198 -0.81 13.70 12.38
C ILE A 198 0.13 14.23 11.28
N GLU A 199 -0.28 15.25 10.52
CA GLU A 199 0.57 15.87 9.50
C GLU A 199 1.71 16.64 10.18
N GLY A 200 1.40 17.40 11.24
CA GLY A 200 2.41 18.07 12.06
C GLY A 200 3.40 17.10 12.69
N VAL A 201 2.94 15.95 13.20
CA VAL A 201 3.81 14.89 13.74
C VAL A 201 4.82 14.41 12.68
N PHE A 202 4.38 14.20 11.43
CA PHE A 202 5.27 13.78 10.34
C PHE A 202 6.25 14.88 9.93
N ILE A 203 5.81 16.14 9.90
CA ILE A 203 6.65 17.27 9.48
C ILE A 203 7.74 17.59 10.53
N ARG A 204 7.44 17.45 11.82
CA ARG A 204 8.40 17.67 12.92
C ARG A 204 9.57 16.69 12.91
N ASN A 205 9.37 15.47 12.41
CA ASN A 205 10.41 14.46 12.34
C ASN A 205 11.23 14.56 11.05
N GLU A 206 12.55 14.63 11.17
CA GLU A 206 13.46 14.82 10.03
C GLU A 206 13.32 13.73 8.95
N LYS A 207 13.22 12.47 9.36
CA LYS A 207 13.12 11.31 8.46
C LYS A 207 11.73 11.17 7.84
N LEU A 208 10.68 11.66 8.51
CA LEU A 208 9.30 11.52 8.05
C LEU A 208 8.79 12.69 7.22
N ARG A 209 9.39 13.88 7.32
CA ARG A 209 8.93 15.07 6.58
C ARG A 209 8.84 14.85 5.06
N ILE A 210 9.73 14.01 4.54
CA ILE A 210 9.83 13.69 3.11
C ILE A 210 8.75 12.71 2.64
N TRP A 211 8.04 12.06 3.56
CA TRP A 211 6.97 11.13 3.26
C TRP A 211 5.61 11.83 3.26
N TYR A 212 4.65 11.24 2.54
CA TYR A 212 3.25 11.63 2.64
C TYR A 212 2.58 10.77 3.71
N VAL A 213 1.74 11.38 4.56
CA VAL A 213 0.95 10.62 5.51
C VAL A 213 0.01 9.67 4.75
N PRO A 214 -0.09 8.38 5.13
CA PRO A 214 -1.03 7.45 4.52
C PRO A 214 -2.47 7.89 4.67
N THR A 215 -3.25 7.77 3.59
CA THR A 215 -4.68 8.05 3.63
C THR A 215 -5.41 7.22 4.68
N LYS A 216 -5.04 5.93 4.83
CA LYS A 216 -5.63 5.06 5.84
C LYS A 216 -5.33 5.54 7.27
N LEU A 217 -4.12 6.05 7.53
CA LEU A 217 -3.76 6.60 8.85
C LEU A 217 -4.58 7.86 9.15
N ARG A 218 -4.68 8.80 8.21
CA ARG A 218 -5.55 9.98 8.35
C ARG A 218 -7.00 9.61 8.65
N GLN A 219 -7.55 8.66 7.88
CA GLN A 219 -8.93 8.19 8.08
C GLN A 219 -9.14 7.60 9.48
N LEU A 220 -8.19 6.82 9.99
CA LEU A 220 -8.27 6.26 11.34
C LEU A 220 -8.18 7.35 12.40
N CYS A 221 -7.28 8.32 12.26
CA CYS A 221 -7.22 9.48 13.16
C CYS A 221 -8.55 10.26 13.17
N HIS A 222 -9.16 10.50 12.02
CA HIS A 222 -10.46 11.19 11.95
C HIS A 222 -11.60 10.39 12.59
N LEU A 223 -11.64 9.08 12.35
CA LEU A 223 -12.65 8.19 12.92
C LEU A 223 -12.54 8.10 14.45
N GLU A 224 -11.32 8.00 14.99
CA GLU A 224 -11.12 7.97 16.43
C GLU A 224 -11.36 9.34 17.07
N LYS A 225 -11.03 10.45 16.38
CA LYS A 225 -11.34 11.81 16.84
C LYS A 225 -12.84 12.03 17.02
N SER A 226 -13.66 11.58 16.06
CA SER A 226 -15.12 11.72 16.17
C SER A 226 -15.69 10.88 17.32
N LYS A 227 -15.15 9.67 17.55
CA LYS A 227 -15.58 8.85 18.69
C LYS A 227 -15.25 9.50 20.03
N ASP A 228 -14.06 10.09 20.13
CA ASP A 228 -13.55 10.77 21.33
C ASP A 228 -14.42 12.01 21.67
N SER A 229 -14.81 12.78 20.65
CA SER A 229 -15.74 13.92 20.83
C SER A 229 -17.14 13.47 21.22
N ASP A 230 -17.63 12.37 20.65
CA ASP A 230 -18.96 11.84 20.97
C ASP A 230 -19.01 11.30 22.41
N SER A 231 -17.94 10.62 22.87
CA SER A 231 -17.86 10.12 24.25
C SER A 231 -17.78 11.21 25.31
N CYS A 232 -17.22 12.38 24.98
CA CYS A 232 -17.13 13.52 25.89
C CYS A 232 -18.43 14.35 25.94
N SER A 233 -19.43 14.05 25.09
CA SER A 233 -20.72 14.76 25.05
C SER A 233 -21.79 14.17 25.98
N TYR A 234 -21.49 13.07 26.67
CA TYR A 234 -22.41 12.35 27.57
C TYR A 234 -21.91 12.25 29.03
N GLU A 235 -20.90 13.03 29.41
CA GLU A 235 -20.51 13.31 30.81
C GLU A 235 -20.74 14.78 31.14
#